data_AF-A0A6I3XB15-F1
#
_entry.id   AF-A0A6I3XB15-F1
#
_cell.length_a   1.000
_cell.length_b   1.000
_cell.length_c   1.000
_cell.angle_alpha   90.00
_cell.angle_beta   90.00
_cell.angle_gamma   90.00
#
_symmetry.space_group_name_H-M   'P 1'
#
loop_
_entity.id
_entity.type
_entity.pdbx_description
1 polymer ?
#
loop_
_entity_poly.entity_id
_entity_poly.type
_entity_poly.pdbx_seq_one_letter_code
_entity_poly.pdbx_strand_id
1 'polypeptide(L)'
;MSDQCGHFDQIHTYKPRTSGCEECLKTGDTWVHLRTCLACGHVGCCDQSKNRHATRHFHETGHAMMRSQERGETWGWCYVDKRMFDPI
;
A
#
# COMPACT_ATOMS: atom_id res chain seq x y z
N MET A 1 9.42 -19.85 7.82
CA MET A 1 10.29 -18.88 8.53
C MET A 1 9.48 -17.61 8.60
N SER A 2 9.10 -17.21 9.80
CA SER A 2 8.18 -16.07 9.99
C SER A 2 8.95 -14.77 9.79
N ASP A 3 9.13 -14.39 8.53
CA ASP A 3 9.57 -13.07 8.10
C ASP A 3 8.44 -12.07 8.36
N GLN A 4 8.07 -11.85 9.62
CA GLN A 4 7.17 -10.74 9.96
C GLN A 4 8.05 -9.63 10.55
N CYS A 5 8.07 -8.47 9.89
CA CYS A 5 8.72 -7.31 10.47
C CYS A 5 7.91 -6.79 11.66
N GLY A 6 8.54 -6.07 12.60
CA GLY A 6 7.85 -5.46 13.75
C GLY A 6 6.79 -4.41 13.38
N HIS A 7 6.60 -4.14 12.10
CA HIS A 7 5.53 -3.27 11.57
C HIS A 7 4.23 -4.03 11.29
N PHE A 8 4.21 -5.36 11.43
CA PHE A 8 2.99 -6.16 11.33
C PHE A 8 1.95 -5.78 12.40
N ASP A 9 2.38 -5.26 13.55
CA ASP A 9 1.48 -4.73 14.58
C ASP A 9 0.65 -3.53 14.11
N GLN A 10 1.09 -2.85 13.04
CA GLN A 10 0.33 -1.77 12.40
C GLN A 10 -0.71 -2.28 11.41
N ILE A 11 -0.76 -3.60 11.13
CA ILE A 11 -1.75 -4.17 10.23
C ILE A 11 -3.09 -4.23 10.93
N HIS A 12 -4.05 -3.57 10.32
CA HIS A 12 -5.44 -3.60 10.70
C HIS A 12 -6.28 -3.98 9.49
N THR A 13 -7.38 -4.70 9.74
CA THR A 13 -8.27 -5.15 8.67
C THR A 13 -9.14 -3.99 8.18
N TYR A 14 -8.54 -3.07 7.43
CA TYR A 14 -9.27 -1.99 6.76
C TYR A 14 -9.74 -2.44 5.39
N LYS A 15 -11.00 -2.15 5.08
CA LYS A 15 -11.46 -2.21 3.69
C LYS A 15 -10.81 -1.06 2.92
N PRO A 16 -10.45 -1.27 1.65
CA PRO A 16 -9.98 -0.20 0.79
C PRO A 16 -11.01 0.93 0.78
N ARG A 17 -10.60 2.16 1.10
CA ARG A 17 -11.51 3.31 1.16
C ARG A 17 -12.08 3.67 -0.22
N THR A 18 -11.35 3.33 -1.27
CA THR A 18 -11.69 3.61 -2.66
C THR A 18 -11.37 2.42 -3.55
N SER A 19 -11.99 2.38 -4.73
CA SER A 19 -11.71 1.38 -5.77
C SER A 19 -10.39 1.62 -6.50
N GLY A 20 -9.78 2.79 -6.31
CA GLY A 20 -8.56 3.24 -6.97
C GLY A 20 -7.79 4.22 -6.10
N CYS A 21 -6.67 4.73 -6.62
CA CYS A 21 -5.86 5.70 -5.90
C CYS A 21 -6.66 6.98 -5.62
N GLU A 22 -6.84 7.35 -4.35
CA GLU A 22 -7.71 8.46 -3.93
C GLU A 22 -7.33 9.78 -4.64
N GLU A 23 -6.04 10.06 -4.75
CA GLU A 23 -5.53 11.28 -5.34
C GLU A 23 -5.58 11.27 -6.87
N CYS A 24 -5.25 10.15 -7.50
CA CYS A 24 -5.38 10.04 -8.96
C CYS A 24 -6.84 10.18 -9.38
N LEU A 25 -7.78 9.62 -8.61
CA LEU A 25 -9.22 9.79 -8.86
C LEU A 25 -9.65 11.26 -8.74
N LYS A 26 -9.08 12.02 -7.80
CA LYS A 26 -9.35 13.45 -7.64
C LYS A 26 -8.78 14.30 -8.77
N THR A 27 -7.61 13.95 -9.28
CA THR A 27 -6.95 14.70 -10.37
C THR A 27 -7.37 14.22 -11.77
N GLY A 28 -8.03 13.07 -11.88
CA GLY A 28 -8.33 12.42 -13.16
C GLY A 28 -7.11 11.76 -13.80
N ASP A 29 -6.07 11.47 -13.01
CA ASP A 29 -4.87 10.77 -13.48
C ASP A 29 -5.06 9.24 -13.51
N THR A 30 -4.19 8.57 -14.24
CA THR A 30 -4.10 7.11 -14.30
C THR A 30 -2.98 6.56 -13.41
N TRP A 31 -3.02 5.25 -13.17
CA TRP A 31 -2.03 4.50 -12.41
C TRP A 31 -1.76 3.16 -13.08
N VAL A 32 -0.64 2.53 -12.71
CA VAL A 32 -0.26 1.20 -13.20
C VAL A 32 -0.81 0.13 -12.26
N HIS A 33 -0.36 0.15 -11.00
CA HIS A 33 -0.81 -0.77 -9.95
C HIS A 33 -1.19 -0.03 -8.69
N LEU A 34 -2.07 -0.64 -7.91
CA LEU A 34 -2.59 -0.09 -6.67
C LEU A 34 -2.01 -0.77 -5.44
N ARG A 35 -1.75 0.03 -4.41
CA ARG A 35 -1.31 -0.42 -3.10
C ARG A 35 -2.24 0.11 -2.04
N THR A 36 -2.72 -0.77 -1.17
CA THR A 36 -3.60 -0.43 -0.04
C THR A 36 -2.78 -0.43 1.24
N CYS A 37 -2.84 0.66 2.00
CA CYS A 37 -2.23 0.77 3.30
C CYS A 37 -2.95 -0.13 4.32
N LEU A 38 -2.20 -0.99 4.98
CA LEU A 38 -2.75 -1.89 5.99
C LEU A 38 -2.97 -1.21 7.35
N ALA A 39 -2.37 -0.05 7.56
CA ALA A 39 -2.50 0.71 8.80
C ALA A 39 -3.69 1.68 8.82
N CYS A 40 -4.23 2.07 7.65
CA CYS A 40 -5.36 3.00 7.59
C CYS A 40 -6.35 2.76 6.45
N GLY A 41 -6.12 1.80 5.56
CA GLY A 41 -7.00 1.48 4.42
C GLY A 41 -6.90 2.44 3.22
N HIS A 42 -5.97 3.40 3.26
CA HIS A 42 -5.74 4.33 2.15
C HIS A 42 -5.22 3.62 0.90
N VAL A 43 -5.72 3.96 -0.28
CA VAL A 43 -5.30 3.36 -1.55
C VAL A 43 -4.45 4.35 -2.33
N GLY A 44 -3.19 3.99 -2.58
CA GLY A 44 -2.23 4.78 -3.33
C GLY A 44 -1.71 4.05 -4.57
N CYS A 45 -1.31 4.79 -5.60
CA CYS A 45 -0.66 4.21 -6.77
C CYS A 45 0.81 3.85 -6.47
N CYS A 46 1.30 2.78 -7.09
CA CYS A 46 2.64 2.25 -6.84
C CYS A 46 3.77 3.18 -7.34
N ASP A 47 5.02 2.83 -7.02
CA ASP A 47 6.22 3.58 -7.40
C ASP A 47 6.47 3.65 -8.91
N GLN A 48 5.94 2.70 -9.67
CA GLN A 48 5.98 2.70 -11.14
C GLN A 48 4.92 3.62 -11.76
N SER A 49 3.92 4.05 -10.98
CA SER A 49 2.94 5.03 -11.44
C SER A 49 3.55 6.43 -11.39
N LYS A 50 3.15 7.29 -12.31
CA LYS A 50 3.64 8.68 -12.44
C LYS A 50 3.68 9.45 -11.11
N ASN A 51 2.66 9.26 -10.27
CA ASN A 51 2.44 10.06 -9.07
C ASN A 51 3.01 9.46 -7.77
N ARG A 52 3.32 8.15 -7.72
CA ARG A 52 3.94 7.46 -6.58
C ARG A 52 3.26 7.72 -5.23
N HIS A 53 1.92 7.71 -5.21
CA HIS A 53 1.12 8.08 -4.04
C HIS A 53 1.31 7.16 -2.84
N ALA A 54 1.56 5.86 -3.05
CA ALA A 54 1.80 4.94 -1.95
C ALA A 54 3.08 5.31 -1.16
N THR A 55 4.14 5.76 -1.84
CA THR A 55 5.37 6.19 -1.19
C THR A 55 5.23 7.56 -0.55
N ARG A 56 4.53 8.50 -1.19
CA ARG A 56 4.22 9.79 -0.58
C ARG A 56 3.41 9.61 0.72
N HIS A 57 2.39 8.75 0.68
CA HIS A 57 1.60 8.41 1.87
C HIS A 57 2.46 7.84 3.00
N PHE A 58 3.39 6.93 2.69
CA PHE A 58 4.36 6.45 3.68
C PHE A 58 5.18 7.59 4.29
N HIS A 59 5.72 8.50 3.48
CA HIS A 59 6.49 9.65 3.97
C HIS A 59 5.68 10.63 4.81
N GLU A 60 4.39 10.81 4.52
CA GLU A 60 3.51 11.74 5.23
C GLU A 60 2.97 11.16 6.54
N THR A 61 2.65 9.87 6.57
CA THR A 61 1.97 9.22 7.70
C THR A 61 2.87 8.32 8.54
N GLY A 62 3.99 7.86 7.99
CA GLY A 62 4.84 6.85 8.61
C GLY A 62 4.33 5.41 8.48
N HIS A 63 3.22 5.17 7.75
CA HIS A 63 2.68 3.83 7.58
C HIS A 63 3.60 2.95 6.73
N ALA A 64 4.34 2.06 7.38
CA ALA A 64 5.37 1.25 6.73
C ALA A 64 4.80 0.15 5.81
N MET A 65 3.60 -0.36 6.11
CA MET A 65 3.03 -1.56 5.49
C MET A 65 1.94 -1.26 4.46
N MET A 66 2.16 -1.73 3.23
CA MET A 66 1.17 -1.70 2.14
C MET A 66 0.94 -3.09 1.58
N ARG A 67 -0.28 -3.40 1.13
CA ARG A 67 -0.61 -4.62 0.38
C ARG A 67 -0.86 -4.30 -1.08
N SER A 68 -0.55 -5.23 -1.98
CA SER A 68 -1.05 -5.16 -3.34
C SER A 68 -2.58 -5.25 -3.37
N GLN A 69 -3.20 -4.48 -4.26
CA GLN A 69 -4.64 -4.52 -4.50
C GLN A 69 -4.97 -5.18 -5.84
N GLU A 70 -3.96 -5.72 -6.52
CA GLU A 70 -4.12 -6.41 -7.79
C GLU A 70 -4.87 -7.74 -7.61
N ARG A 71 -5.61 -8.15 -8.64
CA ARG A 71 -6.44 -9.35 -8.58
C ARG A 71 -5.56 -10.60 -8.45
N GLY A 72 -5.68 -11.28 -7.32
CA GLY A 72 -4.95 -12.52 -7.04
C GLY A 72 -3.64 -12.32 -6.29
N GLU A 73 -3.26 -11.08 -5.96
CA GLU A 73 -2.07 -10.80 -5.18
C GLU A 73 -2.41 -10.60 -3.70
N THR A 74 -1.78 -11.39 -2.83
CA THR A 74 -1.94 -11.35 -1.35
C THR A 74 -0.70 -10.86 -0.63
N TRP A 75 0.28 -10.34 -1.37
CA TRP A 75 1.55 -9.93 -0.79
C TRP A 75 1.52 -8.49 -0.27
N GLY A 76 2.30 -8.26 0.78
CA GLY A 76 2.59 -6.98 1.39
C GLY A 76 4.01 -6.52 1.15
N TRP A 77 4.23 -5.22 1.31
CA TRP A 77 5.53 -4.58 1.22
C TRP A 77 5.72 -3.65 2.42
N CYS A 78 6.86 -3.80 3.10
CA CYS A 78 7.32 -2.86 4.11
C CYS A 78 8.33 -1.89 3.49
N TYR A 79 8.04 -0.59 3.53
CA TYR A 79 8.99 0.43 3.06
C TYR A 79 10.22 0.59 3.96
N VAL A 80 10.08 0.33 5.26
CA VAL A 80 11.18 0.45 6.23
C VAL A 80 12.17 -0.69 6.04
N ASP A 81 11.68 -1.93 6.05
CA ASP A 81 12.51 -3.12 5.88
C ASP A 81 12.87 -3.40 4.41
N LYS A 82 12.20 -2.73 3.47
CA LYS A 82 12.33 -2.92 2.01
C LYS A 82 12.19 -4.40 1.62
N ARG A 83 11.18 -5.06 2.19
CA ARG A 83 10.91 -6.48 1.99
C ARG A 83 9.45 -6.70 1.59
N MET A 84 9.27 -7.74 0.79
CA MET A 84 7.97 -8.30 0.43
C MET A 84 7.61 -9.43 1.39
N PHE A 85 6.33 -9.53 1.73
CA PHE A 85 5.78 -10.55 2.62
C PHE A 85 4.59 -11.20 1.95
N ASP A 86 4.54 -12.52 1.91
CA ASP A 86 3.40 -13.28 1.43
C ASP A 86 3.13 -14.46 2.37
N PRO A 87 1.86 -14.81 2.65
CA PRO A 87 0.62 -14.05 2.43
C PRO A 87 0.26 -13.15 3.64
N ILE A 88 -0.49 -12.06 3.41
CA ILE A 88 -1.04 -11.18 4.46
C ILE A 88 -2.56 -10.98 4.37
#